data_AF-A0A167W4E5-F1
#
_entry.id   AF-A0A167W4E5-F1
#
_cell.length_a   1.000
_cell.length_b   1.000
_cell.length_c   1.000
_cell.angle_alpha   90.00
_cell.angle_beta   90.00
_cell.angle_gamma   90.00
#
_symmetry.space_group_name_H-M   'P 1'
#
loop_
_entity.id
_entity.type
_entity.pdbx_description
1 polymer ?
#
loop_
_entity_poly.entity_id
_entity_poly.type
_entity_poly.pdbx_seq_one_letter_code
_entity_poly.pdbx_strand_id
1 'polypeptide(L)'
;MSQSQALTVISTPVADDPVPPAARALIPNYGDRVVQNGPGMHLNLAFTAGGVYLEAGLRGVAKLLELGPVPVVKAIETVFADAAQRIAILDELFLLRAPPPPADENSAAQLQPKASKTIVKLKKLCRKLLKFTSSSELPDTQLLAYKGIVMLTTRYIGLRLLFVEQLPFKDGAQQPSKHDIVDAWRHGSSGEPEWEFWLQFAAYCLASPDEITVAVETLKPSNFGCFEGGQCISERLSHWISSAFAANEESRLIAVRYLAGILELPSFWDFRIKNDLHSASDVLCLVCIRLLEDLAVECREQHFVRISDLVSLDPEGINVLVFAILNLLPLEQLPDDSIRSTTSLEIAKMLKQRLQTERSKALFPDASERAERFLQKPETAPDNPMDDAPAPRDILFIAVMGISGTGKSSVHKTFLFTKKTWAD
;
A
#
# COMPACT_ATOMS: atom_id res chain seq x y z
N MET A 1 -7.37 -43.59 29.29
CA MET A 1 -7.18 -42.93 30.61
C MET A 1 -5.69 -42.83 30.85
N SER A 2 -5.11 -41.64 30.64
CA SER A 2 -3.67 -41.41 30.74
C SER A 2 -3.46 -40.19 31.62
N GLN A 3 -2.79 -40.37 32.76
CA GLN A 3 -2.45 -39.33 33.73
C GLN A 3 -1.18 -38.61 33.27
N SER A 4 -1.27 -37.29 33.07
CA SER A 4 -0.10 -36.42 32.97
C SER A 4 0.19 -35.82 34.35
N GLN A 5 1.41 -36.06 34.84
CA GLN A 5 1.93 -35.43 36.06
C GLN A 5 2.47 -34.04 35.72
N ALA A 6 2.05 -33.05 36.50
CA ALA A 6 2.55 -31.68 36.45
C ALA A 6 3.83 -31.57 37.31
N LEU A 7 4.87 -30.96 36.76
CA LEU A 7 6.11 -30.62 37.45
C LEU A 7 5.98 -29.23 38.07
N THR A 8 5.91 -29.18 39.40
CA THR A 8 5.94 -27.97 40.21
C THR A 8 7.41 -27.63 40.51
N VAL A 9 7.90 -26.49 40.02
CA VAL A 9 9.22 -25.96 40.41
C VAL A 9 9.04 -25.09 41.65
N ILE A 10 9.60 -25.54 42.77
CA ILE A 10 9.71 -24.80 44.02
C ILE A 10 11.08 -24.12 44.02
N SER A 11 11.10 -22.78 43.99
CA SER A 11 12.32 -21.99 44.18
C SER A 11 12.64 -21.87 45.67
N THR A 12 13.77 -22.43 46.10
CA THR A 12 14.35 -22.21 47.43
C THR A 12 15.27 -20.98 47.43
N PRO A 13 15.28 -20.16 48.49
CA PRO A 13 16.20 -19.03 48.60
C PRO A 13 17.62 -19.53 48.90
N VAL A 14 18.60 -19.04 48.14
CA VAL A 14 20.03 -19.30 48.36
C VAL A 14 20.51 -18.41 49.50
N ALA A 15 21.16 -19.04 50.48
CA ALA A 15 21.81 -18.41 51.61
C ALA A 15 23.12 -17.73 51.19
N ASP A 16 23.35 -16.51 51.71
CA ASP A 16 24.60 -15.78 51.60
C ASP A 16 25.66 -16.42 52.50
N ASP A 17 26.81 -16.78 51.93
CA ASP A 17 28.03 -17.12 52.66
C ASP A 17 29.09 -16.01 52.47
N PRO A 18 29.79 -15.60 53.55
CA PRO A 18 30.68 -14.44 53.53
C PRO A 18 32.08 -14.80 53.03
N VAL A 19 32.52 -14.16 51.93
CA VAL A 19 33.88 -14.27 51.39
C VAL A 19 34.81 -13.27 52.12
N PRO A 20 36.04 -13.66 52.52
CA PRO A 20 36.96 -12.79 53.25
C PRO A 20 37.65 -11.74 52.35
N PRO A 21 38.08 -10.58 52.91
CA PRO A 21 38.60 -9.48 52.12
C PRO A 21 40.04 -9.75 51.67
N ALA A 22 40.21 -9.99 50.37
CA ALA A 22 41.50 -9.89 49.72
C ALA A 22 41.87 -8.42 49.54
N ALA A 23 43.01 -8.01 50.11
CA ALA A 23 43.62 -6.71 49.95
C ALA A 23 43.89 -6.41 48.45
N ARG A 24 42.98 -5.65 47.82
CA ARG A 24 43.21 -5.04 46.51
C ARG A 24 43.81 -3.65 46.72
N ALA A 25 45.03 -3.50 46.23
CA ALA A 25 45.72 -2.24 46.12
C ALA A 25 44.86 -1.20 45.38
N LEU A 26 44.62 -0.07 46.04
CA LEU A 26 44.07 1.15 45.45
C LEU A 26 45.11 1.74 44.49
N ILE A 27 45.09 1.31 43.22
CA ILE A 27 45.61 2.15 42.14
C ILE A 27 44.44 3.02 41.71
N PRO A 28 44.44 4.32 42.01
CA PRO A 28 43.36 5.19 41.59
C PRO A 28 43.41 5.32 40.07
N ASN A 29 42.36 4.84 39.43
CA ASN A 29 42.18 4.83 37.99
C ASN A 29 41.92 6.28 37.50
N TYR A 30 42.97 7.09 37.41
CA TYR A 30 42.93 8.49 36.96
C TYR A 30 43.00 8.65 35.43
N GLY A 31 43.02 7.54 34.67
CA GLY A 31 43.21 7.55 33.22
C GLY A 31 41.97 7.87 32.38
N ASP A 32 40.76 7.53 32.85
CA ASP A 32 39.56 7.55 32.00
C ASP A 32 38.83 8.90 31.93
N ARG A 33 39.12 9.85 32.82
CA ARG A 33 38.44 11.17 32.83
C ARG A 33 39.14 12.24 32.01
N VAL A 34 40.43 12.08 31.69
CA VAL A 34 41.20 13.12 30.96
C VAL A 34 40.88 13.10 29.46
N VAL A 35 40.43 11.97 28.92
CA VAL A 35 40.02 11.87 27.50
C VAL A 35 38.66 12.56 27.25
N GLN A 36 37.85 12.77 28.29
CA GLN A 36 36.54 13.40 28.19
C GLN A 36 36.54 14.93 28.17
N ASN A 37 37.69 15.63 28.21
CA ASN A 37 37.70 17.10 28.15
C ASN A 37 38.86 17.65 27.29
N GLY A 38 39.46 16.81 26.46
CA GLY A 38 40.55 17.22 25.58
C GLY A 38 40.04 17.96 24.33
N PRO A 39 40.90 18.75 23.66
CA PRO A 39 40.56 19.42 22.40
C PRO A 39 40.10 18.45 21.29
N GLY A 40 40.51 17.17 21.35
CA GLY A 40 40.00 16.11 20.48
C GLY A 40 38.49 15.82 20.64
N MET A 41 37.93 15.98 21.85
CA MET A 41 36.50 15.78 22.07
C MET A 41 35.67 16.94 21.53
N HIS A 42 36.18 18.18 21.63
CA HIS A 42 35.54 19.34 21.00
C HIS A 42 35.55 19.25 19.47
N LEU A 43 36.62 18.73 18.88
CA LEU A 43 36.68 18.40 17.45
C LEU A 43 35.67 17.30 17.09
N ASN A 44 35.58 16.22 17.86
CA ASN A 44 34.60 15.16 17.61
C ASN A 44 33.15 15.67 17.73
N LEU A 45 32.85 16.48 18.74
CA LEU A 45 31.54 17.15 18.89
C LEU A 45 31.26 18.10 17.72
N ALA A 46 32.24 18.89 17.29
CA ALA A 46 32.10 19.79 16.14
C ALA A 46 31.93 19.03 14.82
N PHE A 47 32.63 17.92 14.62
CA PHE A 47 32.44 17.04 13.46
C PHE A 47 31.10 16.32 13.48
N THR A 48 30.64 15.88 14.65
CA THR A 48 29.32 15.26 14.81
C THR A 48 28.22 16.29 14.55
N ALA A 49 28.32 17.48 15.14
CA ALA A 49 27.37 18.57 14.93
C ALA A 49 27.39 19.09 13.49
N GLY A 50 28.59 19.28 12.91
CA GLY A 50 28.78 19.72 11.52
C GLY A 50 28.36 18.66 10.50
N GLY A 51 28.54 17.38 10.83
CA GLY A 51 28.11 16.24 10.02
C GLY A 51 26.61 16.25 9.77
N VAL A 52 25.81 16.60 10.79
CA VAL A 52 24.35 16.74 10.65
C VAL A 52 23.99 17.81 9.60
N TYR A 53 24.70 18.94 9.56
CA TYR A 53 24.44 19.99 8.57
C TYR A 53 24.89 19.62 7.16
N LEU A 54 26.05 18.97 7.03
CA LEU A 54 26.54 18.48 5.74
C LEU A 54 25.60 17.40 5.19
N GLU A 55 25.16 16.48 6.05
CA GLU A 55 24.21 15.44 5.71
C GLU A 55 22.85 16.02 5.36
N ALA A 56 22.33 16.98 6.12
CA ALA A 56 21.09 17.68 5.79
C ALA A 56 21.21 18.44 4.44
N GLY A 57 22.35 19.07 4.18
CA GLY A 57 22.65 19.72 2.90
C GLY A 57 22.69 18.73 1.74
N LEU A 58 23.36 17.59 1.91
CA LEU A 58 23.43 16.52 0.92
C LEU A 58 22.07 15.84 0.70
N ARG A 59 21.28 15.60 1.75
CA ARG A 59 19.89 15.13 1.66
C ARG A 59 19.04 16.16 0.90
N GLY A 60 19.25 17.46 1.14
CA GLY A 60 18.59 18.55 0.42
C GLY A 60 18.92 18.54 -1.08
N VAL A 61 20.19 18.37 -1.43
CA VAL A 61 20.63 18.24 -2.83
C VAL A 61 20.12 16.95 -3.46
N ALA A 62 20.15 15.83 -2.76
CA ALA A 62 19.59 14.57 -3.24
C ALA A 62 18.08 14.69 -3.51
N LYS A 63 17.34 15.36 -2.63
CA LYS A 63 15.92 15.67 -2.83
C LYS A 63 15.70 16.58 -4.04
N LEU A 64 16.54 17.60 -4.23
CA LEU A 64 16.51 18.49 -5.39
C LEU A 64 16.79 17.72 -6.70
N LEU A 65 17.64 16.70 -6.64
CA LEU A 65 18.02 15.87 -7.78
C LEU A 65 17.09 14.64 -7.96
N GLU A 66 16.01 14.52 -7.19
CA GLU A 66 15.10 13.36 -7.21
C GLU A 66 15.83 12.01 -6.98
N LEU A 67 16.89 12.06 -6.17
CA LEU A 67 17.71 10.92 -5.76
C LEU A 67 17.20 10.42 -4.41
N GLY A 68 16.30 9.44 -4.45
CA GLY A 68 15.83 8.74 -3.26
C GLY A 68 14.67 7.81 -3.56
N PRO A 69 14.23 7.01 -2.57
CA PRO A 69 13.11 6.08 -2.73
C PRO A 69 11.80 6.83 -3.01
N VAL A 70 11.52 7.93 -2.30
CA VAL A 70 10.25 8.67 -2.44
C VAL A 70 10.04 9.23 -3.87
N PRO A 71 11.00 9.94 -4.50
CA PRO A 71 10.84 10.36 -5.89
C PRO A 71 10.66 9.18 -6.86
N VAL A 72 11.30 8.03 -6.62
CA VAL A 72 11.15 6.84 -7.47
C VAL A 72 9.75 6.25 -7.34
N VAL A 73 9.22 6.15 -6.12
CA VAL A 73 7.84 5.72 -5.86
C VAL A 73 6.86 6.65 -6.58
N LYS A 74 7.01 7.98 -6.44
CA LYS A 74 6.17 8.95 -7.15
C LYS A 74 6.26 8.81 -8.67
N ALA A 75 7.46 8.54 -9.20
CA ALA A 75 7.65 8.32 -10.63
C ALA A 75 6.95 7.06 -11.13
N ILE A 76 6.85 6.02 -10.29
CA ILE A 76 6.06 4.82 -10.57
C ILE A 76 4.56 5.17 -10.50
N GLU A 77 4.10 5.85 -9.46
CA GLU A 77 2.70 6.27 -9.33
C GLU A 77 2.23 7.13 -10.50
N THR A 78 3.11 8.01 -11.01
CA THR A 78 2.82 8.86 -12.18
C THR A 78 2.54 8.03 -13.44
N VAL A 79 3.12 6.84 -13.56
CA VAL A 79 2.81 5.91 -14.66
C VAL A 79 1.36 5.39 -14.57
N PHE A 80 0.79 5.36 -13.37
CA PHE A 80 -0.58 4.91 -13.09
C PHE A 80 -1.56 6.06 -12.77
N ALA A 81 -1.18 7.31 -13.05
CA ALA A 81 -1.99 8.48 -12.69
C ALA A 81 -3.32 8.54 -13.46
N ASP A 82 -3.31 8.15 -14.73
CA ASP A 82 -4.53 8.05 -15.54
C ASP A 82 -5.23 6.70 -15.30
N ALA A 83 -6.52 6.74 -14.98
CA ALA A 83 -7.26 5.54 -14.58
C ALA A 83 -7.42 4.53 -15.74
N ALA A 84 -7.67 5.00 -16.97
CA ALA A 84 -7.82 4.11 -18.11
C ALA A 84 -6.49 3.43 -18.48
N GLN A 85 -5.39 4.20 -18.49
CA GLN A 85 -4.05 3.68 -18.68
C GLN A 85 -3.63 2.73 -17.56
N ARG A 86 -3.99 3.04 -16.30
CA ARG A 86 -3.70 2.18 -15.15
C ARG A 86 -4.24 0.77 -15.39
N ILE A 87 -5.52 0.62 -15.73
CA ILE A 87 -6.10 -0.71 -15.98
C ILE A 87 -5.40 -1.42 -17.15
N ALA A 88 -5.12 -0.71 -18.25
CA ALA A 88 -4.44 -1.30 -19.39
C ALA A 88 -3.02 -1.81 -19.04
N ILE A 89 -2.27 -1.07 -18.22
CA ILE A 89 -0.92 -1.47 -17.76
C ILE A 89 -1.01 -2.67 -16.83
N LEU A 90 -1.96 -2.69 -15.89
CA LEU A 90 -2.15 -3.81 -14.96
C LEU A 90 -2.58 -5.09 -15.70
N ASP A 91 -3.45 -4.97 -16.71
CA ASP A 91 -3.83 -6.06 -17.60
C ASP A 91 -2.63 -6.56 -18.43
N GLU A 92 -1.76 -5.67 -18.92
CA GLU A 92 -0.52 -6.07 -19.60
C GLU A 92 0.41 -6.85 -18.65
N LEU A 93 0.59 -6.39 -17.42
CA LEU A 93 1.36 -7.09 -16.38
C LEU A 93 0.76 -8.47 -16.06
N PHE A 94 -0.56 -8.62 -16.09
CA PHE A 94 -1.22 -9.91 -15.97
C PHE A 94 -0.87 -10.85 -17.14
N LEU A 95 -0.97 -10.37 -18.38
CA LEU A 95 -0.65 -11.18 -19.56
C LEU A 95 0.82 -11.63 -19.62
N LEU A 96 1.75 -10.79 -19.15
CA LEU A 96 3.18 -11.13 -19.09
C LEU A 96 3.52 -12.22 -18.06
N ARG A 97 2.63 -12.52 -17.11
CA ARG A 97 2.80 -13.58 -16.11
C ARG A 97 2.32 -14.94 -16.57
N ALA A 98 1.47 -14.99 -17.59
CA ALA A 98 0.90 -16.24 -18.07
C ALA A 98 2.04 -17.18 -18.49
N PRO A 99 2.06 -18.44 -18.00
CA PRO A 99 3.00 -19.42 -18.50
C PRO A 99 2.88 -19.51 -20.02
N PRO A 100 3.99 -19.72 -20.76
CA PRO A 100 3.86 -20.14 -22.15
C PRO A 100 2.89 -21.32 -22.20
N PRO A 101 1.88 -21.29 -23.10
CA PRO A 101 1.02 -22.44 -23.28
C PRO A 101 1.89 -23.67 -23.58
N PRO A 102 1.49 -24.87 -23.14
CA PRO A 102 2.21 -26.09 -23.45
C PRO A 102 2.47 -26.12 -24.96
N ALA A 103 3.71 -26.40 -25.34
CA ALA A 103 4.12 -26.42 -26.74
C ALA A 103 3.44 -27.60 -27.45
N ASP A 104 2.22 -27.41 -27.89
CA ASP A 104 1.57 -28.35 -28.80
C ASP A 104 2.39 -28.36 -30.09
N GLU A 105 2.93 -29.53 -30.45
CA GLU A 105 3.91 -29.75 -31.53
C GLU A 105 3.48 -29.23 -32.92
N ASN A 106 2.23 -28.81 -33.09
CA ASN A 106 1.67 -28.33 -34.36
C ASN A 106 1.16 -26.87 -34.34
N SER A 107 1.26 -26.15 -33.22
CA SER A 107 0.79 -24.76 -33.15
C SER A 107 1.89 -23.78 -33.50
N ALA A 108 1.69 -23.02 -34.57
CA ALA A 108 2.56 -21.94 -35.03
C ALA A 108 3.03 -21.09 -33.84
N ALA A 109 4.36 -20.95 -33.71
CA ALA A 109 5.05 -20.28 -32.60
C ALA A 109 4.27 -19.06 -32.08
N GLN A 110 3.54 -19.25 -30.98
CA GLN A 110 2.74 -18.18 -30.39
C GLN A 110 3.71 -17.18 -29.79
N LEU A 111 3.84 -16.01 -30.43
CA LEU A 111 4.71 -14.95 -29.97
C LEU A 111 4.32 -14.56 -28.54
N GLN A 112 5.23 -14.76 -27.60
CA GLN A 112 5.12 -14.20 -26.26
C GLN A 112 4.86 -12.69 -26.35
N PRO A 113 3.93 -12.13 -25.56
CA PRO A 113 3.65 -10.71 -25.57
C PRO A 113 4.94 -9.94 -25.30
N LYS A 114 5.34 -9.07 -26.24
CA LYS A 114 6.51 -8.22 -26.05
C LYS A 114 6.15 -7.10 -25.09
N ALA A 115 6.85 -7.04 -23.96
CA ALA A 115 6.69 -5.96 -22.97
C ALA A 115 6.76 -4.57 -23.62
N SER A 116 5.77 -3.73 -23.30
CA SER A 116 5.70 -2.36 -23.80
C SER A 116 6.83 -1.51 -23.25
N LYS A 117 7.06 -0.34 -23.88
CA LYS A 117 8.03 0.65 -23.39
C LYS A 117 7.73 1.08 -21.94
N THR A 118 6.45 1.07 -21.56
CA THR A 118 5.99 1.40 -20.21
C THR A 118 6.42 0.34 -19.21
N ILE A 119 6.23 -0.94 -19.50
CA ILE A 119 6.69 -2.04 -18.63
C ILE A 119 8.21 -2.03 -18.47
N VAL A 120 8.96 -1.78 -19.56
CA VAL A 120 10.43 -1.64 -19.50
C VAL A 120 10.84 -0.47 -18.59
N LYS A 121 10.13 0.66 -18.66
CA LYS A 121 10.35 1.81 -17.77
C LYS A 121 10.03 1.46 -16.31
N LEU A 122 8.91 0.80 -16.04
CA LEU A 122 8.54 0.35 -14.69
C LEU A 122 9.59 -0.60 -14.12
N LYS A 123 10.05 -1.59 -14.88
CA LYS A 123 11.11 -2.52 -14.47
C LYS A 123 12.40 -1.79 -14.08
N LYS A 124 12.78 -0.73 -14.82
CA LYS A 124 13.93 0.12 -14.49
C LYS A 124 13.72 0.89 -13.17
N LEU A 125 12.51 1.40 -12.92
CA LEU A 125 12.16 2.10 -11.69
C LEU A 125 12.11 1.15 -10.49
N CYS A 126 11.50 -0.03 -10.61
CA CYS A 126 11.50 -1.08 -9.58
C CYS A 126 12.94 -1.48 -9.21
N ARG A 127 13.81 -1.70 -10.21
CA ARG A 127 15.24 -1.95 -9.97
C ARG A 127 15.91 -0.79 -9.23
N LYS A 128 15.61 0.46 -9.59
CA LYS A 128 16.16 1.64 -8.89
C LYS A 128 15.69 1.68 -7.43
N LEU A 129 14.42 1.34 -7.16
CA LEU A 129 13.88 1.28 -5.80
C LEU A 129 14.55 0.18 -4.96
N LEU A 130 14.75 -1.01 -5.53
CA LEU A 130 15.47 -2.12 -4.85
C LEU A 130 16.92 -1.80 -4.50
N LYS A 131 17.57 -0.85 -5.19
CA LYS A 131 18.91 -0.43 -4.75
C LYS A 131 18.89 0.24 -3.39
N PHE A 132 17.78 0.89 -3.02
CA PHE A 132 17.63 1.55 -1.74
C PHE A 132 17.38 0.58 -0.58
N THR A 133 17.13 -0.71 -0.85
CA THR A 133 17.07 -1.77 0.18
C THR A 133 18.43 -2.39 0.48
N SER A 134 19.48 -1.95 -0.21
CA SER A 134 20.85 -2.42 0.01
C SER A 134 21.34 -2.07 1.41
N SER A 135 22.14 -2.95 2.00
CA SER A 135 22.84 -2.73 3.26
C SER A 135 23.77 -1.51 3.29
N SER A 136 24.16 -1.02 2.12
CA SER A 136 24.98 0.18 1.98
C SER A 136 24.23 1.49 2.22
N GLU A 137 22.90 1.45 2.31
CA GLU A 137 22.02 2.61 2.45
C GLU A 137 21.71 2.89 3.93
N LEU A 138 21.37 4.14 4.24
CA LEU A 138 20.98 4.53 5.60
C LEU A 138 19.66 3.85 6.01
N PRO A 139 19.45 3.53 7.32
CA PRO A 139 18.22 2.91 7.80
C PRO A 139 16.93 3.67 7.40
N ASP A 140 16.93 5.00 7.47
CA ASP A 140 15.81 5.84 7.02
C ASP A 140 15.48 5.63 5.54
N THR A 141 16.52 5.54 4.69
CA THR A 141 16.38 5.36 3.25
C THR A 141 15.81 3.97 2.94
N GLN A 142 16.30 2.95 3.63
CA GLN A 142 15.80 1.58 3.53
C GLN A 142 14.33 1.50 3.97
N LEU A 143 13.98 2.10 5.11
CA LEU A 143 12.61 2.16 5.62
C LEU A 143 11.65 2.77 4.59
N LEU A 144 12.01 3.90 3.99
CA LEU A 144 11.22 4.53 2.94
C LEU A 144 11.12 3.64 1.68
N ALA A 145 12.17 2.89 1.35
CA ALA A 145 12.14 1.92 0.25
C ALA A 145 11.21 0.74 0.55
N TYR A 146 11.25 0.18 1.77
CA TYR A 146 10.37 -0.90 2.21
C TYR A 146 8.90 -0.49 2.16
N LYS A 147 8.54 0.67 2.74
CA LYS A 147 7.19 1.24 2.64
C LYS A 147 6.75 1.41 1.19
N GLY A 148 7.64 1.95 0.35
CA GLY A 148 7.40 2.10 -1.08
C GLY A 148 7.13 0.78 -1.80
N ILE A 149 7.91 -0.27 -1.51
CA ILE A 149 7.71 -1.61 -2.08
C ILE A 149 6.36 -2.19 -1.65
N VAL A 150 6.03 -2.16 -0.34
CA VAL A 150 4.74 -2.64 0.14
C VAL A 150 3.60 -1.91 -0.55
N MET A 151 3.59 -0.58 -0.51
CA MET A 151 2.54 0.22 -1.14
C MET A 151 2.39 -0.12 -2.62
N LEU A 152 3.49 -0.13 -3.39
CA LEU A 152 3.45 -0.35 -4.83
C LEU A 152 2.97 -1.75 -5.20
N THR A 153 3.42 -2.78 -4.46
CA THR A 153 3.11 -4.18 -4.77
C THR A 153 1.69 -4.57 -4.39
N THR A 154 1.11 -3.94 -3.37
CA THR A 154 -0.27 -4.18 -2.96
C THR A 154 -1.29 -3.27 -3.66
N ARG A 155 -0.90 -2.04 -4.02
CA ARG A 155 -1.79 -1.09 -4.72
C ARG A 155 -1.88 -1.37 -6.22
N TYR A 156 -0.77 -1.74 -6.87
CA TYR A 156 -0.69 -2.00 -8.30
C TYR A 156 -0.46 -3.48 -8.58
N ILE A 157 -1.55 -4.24 -8.59
CA ILE A 157 -1.52 -5.72 -8.64
C ILE A 157 -0.77 -6.21 -9.88
N GLY A 158 0.19 -7.11 -9.67
CA GLY A 158 1.11 -7.63 -10.69
C GLY A 158 2.43 -6.87 -10.80
N LEU A 159 2.57 -5.69 -10.20
CA LEU A 159 3.85 -4.98 -10.14
C LEU A 159 4.91 -5.74 -9.33
N ARG A 160 4.46 -6.56 -8.37
CA ARG A 160 5.28 -7.52 -7.60
C ARG A 160 6.22 -8.33 -8.49
N LEU A 161 5.73 -8.84 -9.64
CA LEU A 161 6.56 -9.61 -10.58
C LEU A 161 7.83 -8.85 -10.99
N LEU A 162 7.70 -7.56 -11.29
CA LEU A 162 8.83 -6.75 -11.72
C LEU A 162 9.88 -6.55 -10.63
N PHE A 163 9.50 -6.64 -9.35
CA PHE A 163 10.45 -6.63 -8.24
C PHE A 163 11.14 -8.00 -8.11
N VAL A 164 10.35 -9.08 -8.11
CA VAL A 164 10.87 -10.46 -7.95
C VAL A 164 11.91 -10.79 -9.01
N GLU A 165 11.66 -10.44 -10.28
CA GLU A 165 12.61 -10.64 -11.40
C GLU A 165 13.96 -9.92 -11.24
N GLN A 166 14.05 -8.94 -10.32
CA GLN A 166 15.24 -8.12 -10.10
C GLN A 166 16.00 -8.52 -8.84
N LEU A 167 15.45 -9.42 -8.04
CA LEU A 167 16.15 -9.95 -6.88
C LEU A 167 17.32 -10.85 -7.33
N PRO A 168 18.41 -10.93 -6.53
CA PRO A 168 19.62 -11.65 -6.91
C PRO A 168 19.50 -13.19 -6.86
N PHE A 169 18.30 -13.74 -6.64
CA PHE A 169 18.03 -15.18 -6.56
C PHE A 169 17.83 -15.75 -7.97
N LYS A 170 18.94 -15.95 -8.68
CA LYS A 170 18.95 -16.39 -10.09
C LYS A 170 18.92 -17.90 -10.28
N ASP A 171 19.18 -18.66 -9.23
CA ASP A 171 19.47 -20.09 -9.35
C ASP A 171 18.29 -20.91 -8.82
N GLY A 172 17.36 -21.25 -9.72
CA GLY A 172 16.33 -22.25 -9.50
C GLY A 172 14.92 -21.75 -9.80
N ALA A 173 14.06 -22.64 -10.28
CA ALA A 173 12.62 -22.42 -10.48
C ALA A 173 11.84 -22.04 -9.20
N GLN A 174 12.55 -21.84 -8.09
CA GLN A 174 12.01 -21.61 -6.77
C GLN A 174 12.01 -20.10 -6.48
N GLN A 175 10.84 -19.55 -6.20
CA GLN A 175 10.73 -18.17 -5.76
C GLN A 175 11.43 -17.98 -4.42
N PRO A 176 12.04 -16.81 -4.17
CA PRO A 176 12.76 -16.57 -2.92
C PRO A 176 11.81 -16.69 -1.72
N SER A 177 12.31 -17.25 -0.62
CA SER A 177 11.58 -17.23 0.64
C SER A 177 11.66 -15.83 1.27
N LYS A 178 10.74 -15.55 2.19
CA LYS A 178 10.78 -14.31 3.00
C LYS A 178 12.13 -14.18 3.73
N HIS A 179 12.63 -15.28 4.27
CA HIS A 179 13.90 -15.30 5.02
C HIS A 179 15.09 -14.93 4.12
N ASP A 180 15.15 -15.46 2.91
CA ASP A 180 16.23 -15.16 1.96
C ASP A 180 16.28 -13.65 1.61
N ILE A 181 15.11 -13.04 1.44
CA ILE A 181 15.00 -11.60 1.12
C ILE A 181 15.40 -10.76 2.34
N VAL A 182 14.89 -11.11 3.53
CA VAL A 182 15.24 -10.42 4.78
C VAL A 182 16.74 -10.48 5.01
N ASP A 183 17.35 -11.65 4.89
CA ASP A 183 18.79 -11.82 5.11
C ASP A 183 19.64 -11.05 4.09
N ALA A 184 19.17 -10.98 2.84
CA ALA A 184 19.86 -10.21 1.80
C ALA A 184 19.79 -8.69 2.02
N TRP A 185 18.70 -8.19 2.63
CA TRP A 185 18.51 -6.75 2.89
C TRP A 185 19.00 -6.32 4.28
N ARG A 186 19.01 -7.25 5.24
CA ARG A 186 19.42 -6.99 6.62
C ARG A 186 20.93 -6.89 6.72
N HIS A 187 21.41 -5.75 7.18
CA HIS A 187 22.79 -5.60 7.60
C HIS A 187 22.88 -4.65 8.79
N GLY A 188 23.24 -5.21 9.94
CA GLY A 188 23.07 -4.52 11.22
C GLY A 188 21.62 -4.57 11.72
N SER A 189 21.44 -4.05 12.92
CA SER A 189 20.12 -3.84 13.52
C SER A 189 19.97 -2.34 13.74
N SER A 190 18.89 -1.74 13.24
CA SER A 190 18.52 -0.38 13.64
C SER A 190 18.06 -0.33 15.09
N GLY A 191 17.63 -1.48 15.64
CA GLY A 191 16.94 -1.57 16.94
C GLY A 191 15.52 -0.98 16.93
N GLU A 192 15.06 -0.43 15.80
CA GLU A 192 13.76 0.22 15.68
C GLU A 192 12.67 -0.76 15.26
N PRO A 193 11.60 -0.94 16.06
CA PRO A 193 10.51 -1.87 15.75
C PRO A 193 9.83 -1.59 14.40
N GLU A 194 9.69 -0.31 14.04
CA GLU A 194 9.07 0.08 12.77
C GLU A 194 9.90 -0.39 11.58
N TRP A 195 11.22 -0.16 11.63
CA TRP A 195 12.14 -0.60 10.57
C TRP A 195 12.08 -2.11 10.38
N GLU A 196 12.09 -2.87 11.48
CA GLU A 196 12.05 -4.33 11.45
C GLU A 196 10.72 -4.83 10.87
N PHE A 197 9.59 -4.24 11.27
CA PHE A 197 8.29 -4.57 10.70
C PHE A 197 8.26 -4.35 9.18
N TRP A 198 8.66 -3.17 8.70
CA TRP A 198 8.60 -2.87 7.28
C TRP A 198 9.56 -3.70 6.44
N LEU A 199 10.74 -4.03 6.96
CA LEU A 199 11.64 -5.00 6.34
C LEU A 199 10.94 -6.36 6.14
N GLN A 200 10.39 -6.91 7.22
CA GLN A 200 9.72 -8.20 7.21
C GLN A 200 8.51 -8.18 6.26
N PHE A 201 7.72 -7.12 6.30
CA PHE A 201 6.50 -7.00 5.52
C PHE A 201 6.77 -6.76 4.02
N ALA A 202 7.77 -5.93 3.68
CA ALA A 202 8.23 -5.76 2.30
C ALA A 202 8.79 -7.06 1.72
N ALA A 203 9.58 -7.80 2.52
CA ALA A 203 10.07 -9.12 2.13
C ALA A 203 8.91 -10.11 1.93
N TYR A 204 7.91 -10.10 2.82
CA TYR A 204 6.70 -10.92 2.69
C TYR A 204 5.95 -10.63 1.39
N CYS A 205 5.78 -9.36 1.03
CA CYS A 205 5.13 -8.95 -0.24
C CYS A 205 5.87 -9.44 -1.50
N LEU A 206 7.19 -9.67 -1.42
CA LEU A 206 8.01 -10.14 -2.54
C LEU A 206 8.30 -11.65 -2.52
N ALA A 207 8.11 -12.31 -1.38
CA ALA A 207 8.34 -13.74 -1.22
C ALA A 207 7.37 -14.56 -2.10
N SER A 208 7.53 -15.89 -2.05
CA SER A 208 6.58 -16.84 -2.64
C SER A 208 5.12 -16.47 -2.28
N PRO A 209 4.18 -16.48 -3.25
CA PRO A 209 2.84 -15.96 -3.04
C PRO A 209 2.08 -16.87 -2.08
N ASP A 210 1.40 -16.26 -1.12
CA ASP A 210 0.42 -16.95 -0.27
C ASP A 210 -0.92 -17.13 -1.01
N GLU A 211 -1.89 -17.81 -0.37
CA GLU A 211 -3.20 -18.08 -0.97
C GLU A 211 -3.93 -16.81 -1.42
N ILE A 212 -3.76 -15.72 -0.66
CA ILE A 212 -4.37 -14.41 -0.95
C ILE A 212 -3.75 -13.80 -2.19
N THR A 213 -2.41 -13.74 -2.24
CA THR A 213 -1.66 -13.24 -3.38
C THR A 213 -1.97 -14.05 -4.63
N VAL A 214 -2.02 -15.38 -4.54
CA VAL A 214 -2.41 -16.25 -5.66
C VAL A 214 -3.83 -15.92 -6.13
N ALA A 215 -4.80 -15.80 -5.24
CA ALA A 215 -6.18 -15.51 -5.61
C ALA A 215 -6.35 -14.14 -6.30
N VAL A 216 -5.60 -13.13 -5.86
CA VAL A 216 -5.65 -11.80 -6.47
C VAL A 216 -4.86 -11.76 -7.79
N GLU A 217 -3.68 -12.37 -7.84
CA GLU A 217 -2.78 -12.29 -8.99
C GLU A 217 -3.17 -13.21 -10.16
N THR A 218 -4.02 -14.21 -9.94
CA THR A 218 -4.58 -15.08 -10.98
C THR A 218 -5.76 -14.46 -11.73
N LEU A 219 -6.30 -13.36 -11.21
CA LEU A 219 -7.40 -12.63 -11.84
C LEU A 219 -6.87 -11.47 -12.67
N LYS A 220 -7.49 -11.27 -13.83
CA LYS A 220 -7.24 -10.11 -14.68
C LYS A 220 -7.77 -8.85 -13.98
N PRO A 221 -6.98 -7.78 -13.81
CA PRO A 221 -7.41 -6.59 -13.08
C PRO A 221 -8.71 -5.94 -13.56
N SER A 222 -8.95 -5.91 -14.87
CA SER A 222 -10.23 -5.47 -15.43
C SER A 222 -11.45 -6.29 -14.97
N ASN A 223 -11.24 -7.50 -14.45
CA ASN A 223 -12.29 -8.42 -14.02
C ASN A 223 -12.49 -8.46 -12.50
N PHE A 224 -11.81 -7.64 -11.68
CA PHE A 224 -11.93 -7.76 -10.23
C PHE A 224 -13.35 -7.52 -9.70
N GLY A 225 -14.21 -6.78 -10.41
CA GLY A 225 -15.62 -6.62 -10.04
C GLY A 225 -16.52 -7.78 -10.46
N CYS A 226 -16.01 -8.76 -11.20
CA CYS A 226 -16.76 -9.93 -11.65
C CYS A 226 -16.91 -10.98 -10.53
N PHE A 227 -17.95 -11.81 -10.65
CA PHE A 227 -18.18 -12.95 -9.78
C PHE A 227 -17.59 -14.21 -10.42
N GLU A 228 -16.65 -14.86 -9.74
CA GLU A 228 -16.13 -16.17 -10.13
C GLU A 228 -16.48 -17.19 -9.05
N GLY A 229 -17.17 -18.27 -9.42
CA GLY A 229 -17.61 -19.28 -8.45
C GLY A 229 -18.59 -18.76 -7.39
N GLY A 230 -19.34 -17.69 -7.71
CA GLY A 230 -20.35 -17.10 -6.83
C GLY A 230 -19.85 -16.08 -5.82
N GLN A 231 -18.55 -15.76 -5.81
CA GLN A 231 -17.99 -14.66 -5.00
C GLN A 231 -17.12 -13.75 -5.86
N CYS A 232 -17.14 -12.45 -5.57
CA CYS A 232 -16.19 -11.50 -6.12
C CYS A 232 -14.95 -11.46 -5.21
N ILE A 233 -13.79 -11.05 -5.76
CA ILE A 233 -12.53 -11.03 -5.02
C ILE A 233 -12.58 -10.13 -3.79
N SER A 234 -13.41 -9.07 -3.80
CA SER A 234 -13.62 -8.20 -2.64
C SER A 234 -14.19 -8.96 -1.45
N GLU A 235 -15.19 -9.83 -1.65
CA GLU A 235 -15.81 -10.63 -0.59
C GLU A 235 -14.84 -11.65 -0.02
N ARG A 236 -14.04 -12.28 -0.89
CA ARG A 236 -12.99 -13.21 -0.46
C ARG A 236 -11.95 -12.50 0.42
N LEU A 237 -11.50 -11.32 -0.01
CA LEU A 237 -10.58 -10.49 0.78
C LEU A 237 -11.22 -10.03 2.09
N SER A 238 -12.46 -9.54 2.08
CA SER A 238 -13.20 -9.16 3.29
C SER A 238 -13.36 -10.32 4.27
N HIS A 239 -13.60 -11.53 3.77
CA HIS A 239 -13.65 -12.74 4.59
C HIS A 239 -12.28 -13.06 5.20
N TRP A 240 -11.18 -13.00 4.44
CA TRP A 240 -9.83 -13.19 5.00
C TRP A 240 -9.46 -12.13 6.04
N ILE A 241 -9.88 -10.88 5.84
CA ILE A 241 -9.66 -9.81 6.81
C ILE A 241 -10.42 -10.09 8.12
N SER A 242 -11.65 -10.58 8.00
CA SER A 242 -12.54 -10.83 9.15
C SER A 242 -12.33 -12.19 9.83
N SER A 243 -11.68 -13.14 9.17
CA SER A 243 -11.47 -14.47 9.73
C SER A 243 -10.25 -14.50 10.63
N ALA A 244 -10.48 -14.68 11.93
CA ALA A 244 -9.39 -14.81 12.92
C ALA A 244 -8.62 -16.14 12.80
N PHE A 245 -9.13 -17.11 12.04
CA PHE A 245 -8.62 -18.49 12.03
C PHE A 245 -7.96 -18.89 10.70
N ALA A 246 -8.12 -18.13 9.62
CA ALA A 246 -7.78 -18.58 8.28
C ALA A 246 -6.49 -18.00 7.70
N ALA A 247 -5.91 -16.95 8.29
CA ALA A 247 -4.75 -16.26 7.74
C ALA A 247 -3.76 -15.90 8.86
N ASN A 248 -2.46 -15.94 8.54
CA ASN A 248 -1.46 -15.31 9.40
C ASN A 248 -1.66 -13.77 9.38
N GLU A 249 -1.07 -13.06 10.33
CA GLU A 249 -1.26 -11.62 10.45
C GLU A 249 -0.82 -10.87 9.19
N GLU A 250 0.33 -11.22 8.58
CA GLU A 250 0.84 -10.54 7.40
C GLU A 250 -0.05 -10.74 6.16
N SER A 251 -0.61 -11.94 5.96
CA SER A 251 -1.64 -12.23 4.96
C SER A 251 -2.86 -11.32 5.15
N ARG A 252 -3.30 -11.14 6.39
CA ARG A 252 -4.42 -10.24 6.70
C ARG A 252 -4.11 -8.80 6.31
N LEU A 253 -2.91 -8.30 6.61
CA LEU A 253 -2.48 -6.95 6.22
C LEU A 253 -2.37 -6.80 4.69
N ILE A 254 -1.84 -7.80 3.99
CA ILE A 254 -1.83 -7.83 2.53
C ILE A 254 -3.26 -7.79 1.98
N ALA A 255 -4.20 -8.53 2.57
CA ALA A 255 -5.59 -8.54 2.13
C ALA A 255 -6.23 -7.15 2.25
N VAL A 256 -5.99 -6.44 3.35
CA VAL A 256 -6.42 -5.04 3.55
C VAL A 256 -5.91 -4.16 2.41
N ARG A 257 -4.61 -4.24 2.11
CA ARG A 257 -3.99 -3.40 1.07
C ARG A 257 -4.41 -3.76 -0.35
N TYR A 258 -4.56 -5.05 -0.66
CA TYR A 258 -5.08 -5.48 -1.97
C TYR A 258 -6.52 -5.00 -2.14
N LEU A 259 -7.36 -5.15 -1.13
CA LEU A 259 -8.74 -4.66 -1.18
C LEU A 259 -8.74 -3.16 -1.47
N ALA A 260 -7.93 -2.38 -0.74
CA ALA A 260 -7.81 -0.94 -0.98
C ALA A 260 -7.39 -0.61 -2.43
N GLY A 261 -6.37 -1.29 -2.97
CA GLY A 261 -5.92 -1.11 -4.35
C GLY A 261 -6.99 -1.47 -5.39
N ILE A 262 -7.78 -2.51 -5.16
CA ILE A 262 -8.88 -2.93 -6.04
C ILE A 262 -9.99 -1.88 -6.07
N LEU A 263 -10.35 -1.32 -4.90
CA LEU A 263 -11.38 -0.30 -4.79
C LEU A 263 -11.00 1.01 -5.51
N GLU A 264 -9.72 1.26 -5.77
CA GLU A 264 -9.29 2.42 -6.58
C GLU A 264 -9.54 2.25 -8.10
N LEU A 265 -9.93 1.07 -8.56
CA LEU A 265 -10.10 0.80 -9.99
C LEU A 265 -11.54 1.12 -10.42
N PRO A 266 -11.77 2.01 -11.40
CA PRO A 266 -13.12 2.32 -11.87
C PRO A 266 -13.86 1.08 -12.41
N SER A 267 -13.14 0.19 -13.10
CA SER A 267 -13.71 -1.03 -13.65
C SER A 267 -14.33 -1.93 -12.58
N PHE A 268 -13.77 -1.96 -11.36
CA PHE A 268 -14.36 -2.70 -10.24
C PHE A 268 -15.79 -2.20 -9.96
N TRP A 269 -15.95 -0.88 -9.80
CA TRP A 269 -17.24 -0.28 -9.48
C TRP A 269 -18.25 -0.43 -10.61
N ASP A 270 -17.83 -0.29 -11.87
CA ASP A 270 -18.70 -0.47 -13.04
C ASP A 270 -19.40 -1.83 -13.05
N PHE A 271 -18.72 -2.88 -12.59
CA PHE A 271 -19.32 -4.20 -12.44
C PHE A 271 -20.17 -4.31 -11.17
N ARG A 272 -19.73 -3.75 -10.03
CA ARG A 272 -20.50 -3.82 -8.77
C ARG A 272 -21.83 -3.11 -8.87
N ILE A 273 -21.86 -1.90 -9.44
CA ILE A 273 -23.07 -1.10 -9.66
C ILE A 273 -24.12 -1.90 -10.45
N LYS A 274 -23.68 -2.67 -11.47
CA LYS A 274 -24.58 -3.43 -12.34
C LYS A 274 -25.14 -4.71 -11.71
N ASN A 275 -24.42 -5.30 -10.75
CA ASN A 275 -24.72 -6.65 -10.28
C ASN A 275 -25.20 -6.68 -8.82
N ASP A 276 -24.42 -6.13 -7.88
CA ASP A 276 -24.72 -6.19 -6.45
C ASP A 276 -23.89 -5.17 -5.67
N LEU A 277 -24.33 -3.90 -5.71
CA LEU A 277 -23.68 -2.81 -5.00
C LEU A 277 -23.97 -2.86 -3.48
N HIS A 278 -25.20 -3.22 -3.09
CA HIS A 278 -25.62 -3.27 -1.69
C HIS A 278 -24.79 -4.26 -0.86
N SER A 279 -24.61 -5.50 -1.36
CA SER A 279 -23.78 -6.46 -0.64
C SER A 279 -22.32 -6.01 -0.56
N ALA A 280 -21.83 -5.26 -1.56
CA ALA A 280 -20.48 -4.72 -1.55
C ALA A 280 -20.33 -3.67 -0.45
N SER A 281 -21.23 -2.68 -0.41
CA SER A 281 -21.15 -1.55 0.52
C SER A 281 -21.14 -2.02 1.97
N ASP A 282 -22.05 -2.94 2.31
CA ASP A 282 -22.25 -3.38 3.68
C ASP A 282 -21.03 -4.13 4.19
N VAL A 283 -20.54 -5.08 3.38
CA VAL A 283 -19.35 -5.88 3.71
C VAL A 283 -18.12 -4.98 3.86
N LEU A 284 -17.92 -4.03 2.94
CA LEU A 284 -16.77 -3.12 2.99
C LEU A 284 -16.81 -2.20 4.22
N CYS A 285 -17.98 -1.62 4.53
CA CYS A 285 -18.12 -0.77 5.71
C CYS A 285 -17.93 -1.56 7.01
N LEU A 286 -18.47 -2.79 7.10
CA LEU A 286 -18.30 -3.66 8.26
C LEU A 286 -16.82 -4.05 8.48
N VAL A 287 -16.09 -4.36 7.42
CA VAL A 287 -14.65 -4.61 7.49
C VAL A 287 -13.91 -3.40 8.06
N CYS A 288 -14.20 -2.19 7.58
CA CYS A 288 -13.59 -0.97 8.12
C CYS A 288 -13.94 -0.72 9.58
N ILE A 289 -15.21 -0.90 9.96
CA ILE A 289 -15.63 -0.76 11.37
C ILE A 289 -14.80 -1.71 12.24
N ARG A 290 -14.67 -2.97 11.84
CA ARG A 290 -13.91 -3.96 12.60
C ARG A 290 -12.43 -3.61 12.70
N LEU A 291 -11.80 -3.19 11.61
CA LEU A 291 -10.38 -2.77 11.63
C LEU A 291 -10.16 -1.56 12.54
N LEU A 292 -11.09 -0.60 12.55
CA LEU A 292 -11.05 0.55 13.47
C LEU A 292 -11.27 0.11 14.93
N GLU A 293 -12.10 -0.91 15.16
CA GLU A 293 -12.31 -1.50 16.48
C GLU A 293 -11.10 -2.28 16.97
N ASP A 294 -10.43 -3.06 16.12
CA ASP A 294 -9.19 -3.78 16.46
C ASP A 294 -8.10 -2.79 16.89
N LEU A 295 -7.96 -1.67 16.16
CA LEU A 295 -7.11 -0.56 16.60
C LEU A 295 -7.57 -0.02 17.96
N ALA A 296 -8.88 0.13 18.18
CA ALA A 296 -9.47 0.69 19.41
C ALA A 296 -9.25 -0.17 20.67
N VAL A 297 -9.30 -1.51 20.54
CA VAL A 297 -9.27 -2.47 21.67
C VAL A 297 -7.95 -2.42 22.42
N GLU A 298 -6.82 -2.25 21.72
CA GLU A 298 -5.49 -2.21 22.34
C GLU A 298 -5.22 -0.96 23.22
N CYS A 299 -6.11 0.05 23.19
CA CYS A 299 -5.94 1.27 24.00
C CYS A 299 -6.59 1.22 25.38
N ARG A 300 -7.66 0.44 25.58
CA ARG A 300 -8.45 0.56 26.83
C ARG A 300 -7.68 0.05 28.05
N GLU A 301 -6.66 -0.77 27.84
CA GLU A 301 -5.88 -1.39 28.90
C GLU A 301 -4.58 -0.63 29.23
N GLN A 302 -4.14 0.33 28.40
CA GLN A 302 -2.87 1.04 28.61
C GLN A 302 -3.00 2.53 28.28
N HIS A 303 -2.86 3.40 29.28
CA HIS A 303 -2.98 4.87 29.17
C HIS A 303 -1.91 5.55 28.29
N PHE A 304 -1.03 4.80 27.63
CA PHE A 304 -0.06 5.31 26.66
C PHE A 304 0.16 4.26 25.57
N VAL A 305 -0.65 4.27 24.51
CA VAL A 305 -0.30 3.49 23.31
C VAL A 305 0.86 4.20 22.61
N ARG A 306 2.02 3.55 22.56
CA ARG A 306 3.11 4.02 21.72
C ARG A 306 2.76 3.68 20.28
N ILE A 307 2.99 4.60 19.37
CA ILE A 307 2.76 4.40 17.92
C ILE A 307 3.48 3.13 17.43
N SER A 308 4.62 2.77 18.04
CA SER A 308 5.37 1.54 17.78
C SER A 308 4.54 0.26 17.93
N ASP A 309 3.57 0.25 18.83
CA ASP A 309 2.80 -0.95 19.19
C ASP A 309 1.68 -1.20 18.15
N LEU A 310 1.27 -0.15 17.43
CA LEU A 310 0.25 -0.23 16.38
C LEU A 310 0.84 -0.55 14.99
N VAL A 311 2.17 -0.54 14.84
CA VAL A 311 2.80 -0.72 13.52
C VAL A 311 2.44 -2.09 12.93
N SER A 312 2.31 -3.12 13.77
CA SER A 312 1.88 -4.47 13.35
C SER A 312 0.47 -4.52 12.75
N LEU A 313 -0.39 -3.53 13.06
CA LEU A 313 -1.74 -3.43 12.52
C LEU A 313 -1.81 -2.69 11.18
N ASP A 314 -0.68 -2.18 10.67
CA ASP A 314 -0.59 -1.42 9.43
C ASP A 314 -1.65 -0.30 9.31
N PRO A 315 -1.58 0.73 10.17
CA PRO A 315 -2.53 1.84 10.14
C PRO A 315 -2.54 2.56 8.78
N GLU A 316 -1.42 2.55 8.05
CA GLU A 316 -1.36 3.10 6.70
C GLU A 316 -2.25 2.32 5.72
N GLY A 317 -2.20 0.98 5.74
CA GLY A 317 -3.07 0.13 4.92
C GLY A 317 -4.54 0.29 5.26
N ILE A 318 -4.88 0.37 6.55
CA ILE A 318 -6.25 0.61 7.03
C ILE A 318 -6.74 1.98 6.55
N ASN A 319 -5.92 3.03 6.67
CA ASN A 319 -6.28 4.37 6.21
C ASN A 319 -6.60 4.40 4.71
N VAL A 320 -5.75 3.76 3.88
CA VAL A 320 -5.97 3.71 2.42
C VAL A 320 -7.27 2.96 2.09
N LEU A 321 -7.57 1.85 2.77
CA LEU A 321 -8.83 1.12 2.59
C LEU A 321 -10.04 1.97 2.95
N VAL A 322 -10.04 2.57 4.14
CA VAL A 322 -11.12 3.44 4.61
C VAL A 322 -11.32 4.60 3.65
N PHE A 323 -10.23 5.26 3.24
CA PHE A 323 -10.29 6.38 2.31
C PHE A 323 -10.88 5.97 0.96
N ALA A 324 -10.46 4.83 0.40
CA ALA A 324 -11.00 4.31 -0.86
C ALA A 324 -12.52 4.09 -0.78
N ILE A 325 -13.01 3.54 0.34
CA ILE A 325 -14.45 3.34 0.57
C ILE A 325 -15.17 4.68 0.68
N LEU A 326 -14.68 5.62 1.49
CA LEU A 326 -15.34 6.91 1.68
C LEU A 326 -15.37 7.76 0.41
N ASN A 327 -14.39 7.60 -0.47
CA ASN A 327 -14.24 8.43 -1.65
C ASN A 327 -14.88 7.84 -2.91
N LEU A 328 -14.90 6.51 -3.03
CA LEU A 328 -15.25 5.85 -4.29
C LEU A 328 -16.52 4.99 -4.18
N LEU A 329 -17.03 4.71 -2.98
CA LEU A 329 -18.28 3.97 -2.84
C LEU A 329 -19.46 4.82 -3.34
N PRO A 330 -20.14 4.42 -4.42
CA PRO A 330 -21.20 5.22 -5.05
C PRO A 330 -22.54 5.04 -4.32
N LEU A 331 -22.59 5.40 -3.03
CA LEU A 331 -23.79 5.25 -2.19
C LEU A 331 -25.02 5.96 -2.78
N GLU A 332 -24.81 7.06 -3.50
CA GLU A 332 -25.87 7.83 -4.16
C GLU A 332 -26.57 7.07 -5.31
N GLN A 333 -25.94 6.01 -5.83
CA GLN A 333 -26.51 5.19 -6.90
C GLN A 333 -27.38 4.05 -6.36
N LEU A 334 -27.52 3.94 -5.03
CA LEU A 334 -28.42 2.96 -4.41
C LEU A 334 -29.88 3.43 -4.54
N PRO A 335 -30.81 2.57 -4.99
CA PRO A 335 -32.22 2.93 -5.08
C PRO A 335 -32.81 3.25 -3.70
N ASP A 336 -33.43 4.43 -3.58
CA ASP A 336 -33.97 5.00 -2.32
C ASP A 336 -35.02 4.08 -1.65
N ASP A 337 -35.78 3.30 -2.43
CA ASP A 337 -36.99 2.61 -1.97
C ASP A 337 -36.81 1.15 -1.48
N SER A 338 -35.58 0.64 -1.38
CA SER A 338 -35.36 -0.76 -0.95
C SER A 338 -35.13 -0.90 0.56
N ILE A 339 -35.70 -1.90 1.22
CA ILE A 339 -35.44 -2.18 2.66
C ILE A 339 -33.93 -2.35 2.93
N ARG A 340 -33.18 -2.89 1.97
CA ARG A 340 -31.72 -3.02 2.04
C ARG A 340 -31.01 -1.67 2.15
N SER A 341 -31.57 -0.59 1.58
CA SER A 341 -30.98 0.76 1.68
C SER A 341 -30.92 1.26 3.12
N THR A 342 -31.88 0.91 3.98
CA THR A 342 -31.92 1.37 5.38
C THR A 342 -30.79 0.74 6.19
N THR A 343 -30.61 -0.58 6.09
CA THR A 343 -29.50 -1.29 6.77
C THR A 343 -28.15 -0.82 6.27
N SER A 344 -27.96 -0.70 4.95
CA SER A 344 -26.73 -0.15 4.37
C SER A 344 -26.41 1.25 4.90
N LEU A 345 -27.43 2.12 4.98
CA LEU A 345 -27.28 3.47 5.50
C LEU A 345 -26.92 3.48 6.99
N GLU A 346 -27.50 2.60 7.80
CA GLU A 346 -27.15 2.44 9.22
C GLU A 346 -25.69 1.99 9.40
N ILE A 347 -25.24 1.01 8.63
CA ILE A 347 -23.83 0.56 8.65
C ILE A 347 -22.89 1.70 8.24
N ALA A 348 -23.22 2.45 7.18
CA ALA A 348 -22.44 3.61 6.76
C ALA A 348 -22.41 4.71 7.84
N LYS A 349 -23.53 4.95 8.55
CA LYS A 349 -23.59 5.87 9.70
C LYS A 349 -22.69 5.40 10.84
N MET A 350 -22.67 4.09 11.13
CA MET A 350 -21.77 3.53 12.14
C MET A 350 -20.30 3.77 11.78
N LEU A 351 -19.90 3.49 10.53
CA LEU A 351 -18.54 3.77 10.07
C LEU A 351 -18.18 5.25 10.23
N LYS A 352 -19.08 6.15 9.79
CA LYS A 352 -18.92 7.59 9.99
C LYS A 352 -18.71 7.93 11.47
N GLN A 353 -19.55 7.43 12.37
CA GLN A 353 -19.42 7.69 13.81
C GLN A 353 -18.08 7.21 14.39
N ARG A 354 -17.58 6.04 13.96
CA ARG A 354 -16.28 5.53 14.40
C ARG A 354 -15.13 6.44 14.01
N LEU A 355 -15.16 6.95 12.77
CA LEU A 355 -14.16 7.90 12.28
C LEU A 355 -14.23 9.27 12.96
N GLN A 356 -15.37 9.64 13.53
CA GLN A 356 -15.51 10.90 14.26
C GLN A 356 -14.97 10.89 15.70
N THR A 357 -14.45 9.75 16.17
CA THR A 357 -13.78 9.69 17.47
C THR A 357 -12.46 10.46 17.44
N GLU A 358 -12.08 11.11 18.56
CA GLU A 358 -10.82 11.86 18.67
C GLU A 358 -9.59 11.04 18.26
N ARG A 359 -9.60 9.75 18.60
CA ARG A 359 -8.53 8.82 18.20
C ARG A 359 -8.48 8.59 16.69
N SER A 360 -9.64 8.35 16.06
CA SER A 360 -9.67 8.15 14.61
C SER A 360 -9.28 9.41 13.86
N LYS A 361 -9.63 10.60 14.38
CA LYS A 361 -9.14 11.88 13.84
C LYS A 361 -7.63 12.03 13.95
N ALA A 362 -7.03 11.57 15.06
CA ALA A 362 -5.59 11.61 15.24
C ALA A 362 -4.85 10.61 14.34
N LEU A 363 -5.38 9.40 14.18
CA LEU A 363 -4.77 8.35 13.36
C LEU A 363 -5.03 8.52 11.85
N PHE A 364 -6.23 9.01 11.50
CA PHE A 364 -6.77 9.05 10.14
C PHE A 364 -7.45 10.41 9.87
N PRO A 365 -6.70 11.52 9.91
CA PRO A 365 -7.27 12.86 9.77
C PRO A 365 -8.05 13.02 8.44
N ASP A 366 -7.46 12.59 7.32
CA ASP A 366 -8.07 12.73 5.99
C ASP A 366 -9.36 11.90 5.84
N ALA A 367 -9.34 10.66 6.33
CA ALA A 367 -10.53 9.80 6.32
C ALA A 367 -11.63 10.36 7.23
N SER A 368 -11.25 10.94 8.37
CA SER A 368 -12.19 11.55 9.32
C SER A 368 -12.85 12.81 8.75
N GLU A 369 -12.08 13.67 8.08
CA GLU A 369 -12.63 14.82 7.35
C GLU A 369 -13.60 14.35 6.26
N ARG A 370 -13.21 13.33 5.49
CA ARG A 370 -14.05 12.81 4.40
C ARG A 370 -15.35 12.18 4.91
N ALA A 371 -15.30 11.50 6.06
CA ALA A 371 -16.46 10.87 6.68
C ALA A 371 -17.57 11.89 7.03
N GLU A 372 -17.24 13.16 7.25
CA GLU A 372 -18.26 14.21 7.46
C GLU A 372 -19.16 14.37 6.23
N ARG A 373 -18.58 14.27 5.03
CA ARG A 373 -19.24 14.43 3.73
C ARG A 373 -19.86 13.14 3.18
N PHE A 374 -19.42 11.97 3.65
CA PHE A 374 -19.79 10.65 3.12
C PHE A 374 -21.30 10.33 3.03
N LEU A 375 -22.14 11.00 3.83
CA LEU A 375 -23.59 10.81 3.86
C LEU A 375 -24.38 12.11 3.66
N GLN A 376 -23.71 13.19 3.24
CA GLN A 376 -24.41 14.41 2.87
C GLN A 376 -25.05 14.16 1.50
N LYS A 377 -26.39 14.28 1.40
CA LYS A 377 -27.01 14.37 0.08
C LYS A 377 -26.35 15.56 -0.64
N PRO A 378 -26.00 15.46 -1.93
CA PRO A 378 -25.58 16.62 -2.68
C PRO A 378 -26.63 17.70 -2.44
N GLU A 379 -26.21 18.89 -1.99
CA GLU A 379 -27.12 20.03 -1.93
C GLU A 379 -27.80 20.08 -3.30
N THR A 380 -29.10 19.79 -3.33
CA THR A 380 -29.93 19.97 -4.51
C THR A 380 -29.63 21.38 -4.96
N ALA A 381 -28.98 21.50 -6.13
CA ALA A 381 -28.75 22.80 -6.76
C ALA A 381 -30.05 23.58 -6.60
N PRO A 382 -30.02 24.80 -6.06
CA PRO A 382 -31.23 25.56 -5.78
C PRO A 382 -32.07 25.48 -7.04
N ASP A 383 -33.31 24.98 -6.91
CA ASP A 383 -34.28 24.94 -7.99
C ASP A 383 -34.25 26.33 -8.60
N ASN A 384 -33.55 26.50 -9.71
CA ASN A 384 -33.66 27.71 -10.48
C ASN A 384 -35.11 27.65 -10.94
N PRO A 385 -36.01 28.52 -10.43
CA PRO A 385 -37.32 28.59 -11.01
C PRO A 385 -37.08 28.87 -12.49
N MET A 386 -37.48 27.94 -13.34
CA MET A 386 -37.53 28.14 -14.77
C MET A 386 -38.33 29.42 -15.00
N ASP A 387 -37.63 30.51 -15.30
CA ASP A 387 -38.20 31.57 -16.10
C ASP A 387 -38.54 30.95 -17.45
N ASP A 388 -39.80 31.07 -17.83
CA ASP A 388 -40.39 30.65 -19.10
C ASP A 388 -39.54 31.12 -20.29
N ALA A 389 -38.65 30.27 -20.78
CA ALA A 389 -37.95 30.46 -22.05
C ALA A 389 -38.52 29.48 -23.09
N PRO A 390 -38.91 29.97 -24.29
CA PRO A 390 -39.64 29.17 -25.26
C PRO A 390 -38.76 28.09 -25.91
N ALA A 391 -39.40 26.97 -26.21
CA ALA A 391 -38.82 25.75 -26.76
C ALA A 391 -37.79 25.97 -27.89
N PRO A 392 -36.61 25.33 -27.84
CA PRO A 392 -35.72 25.27 -28.98
C PRO A 392 -36.26 24.27 -30.01
N ARG A 393 -36.45 24.78 -31.23
CA ARG A 393 -36.74 24.00 -32.44
C ARG A 393 -35.55 23.08 -32.77
N ASP A 394 -35.89 21.86 -33.17
CA ASP A 394 -35.16 20.92 -34.04
C ASP A 394 -33.65 21.16 -34.24
N ILE A 395 -32.82 20.34 -33.60
CA ILE A 395 -31.46 20.06 -34.09
C ILE A 395 -31.25 18.54 -34.12
N LEU A 396 -31.44 17.98 -35.31
CA LEU A 396 -31.05 16.64 -35.72
C LEU A 396 -29.52 16.59 -35.85
N PHE A 397 -28.82 15.86 -34.97
CA PHE A 397 -27.44 15.45 -35.20
C PHE A 397 -27.40 13.99 -35.64
N ILE A 398 -27.29 13.77 -36.95
CA ILE A 398 -26.73 12.54 -37.51
C ILE A 398 -25.37 12.92 -38.10
N ALA A 399 -24.30 12.47 -37.46
CA ALA A 399 -22.96 12.47 -38.05
C ALA A 399 -22.43 11.03 -38.00
N VAL A 400 -22.76 10.28 -39.05
CA VAL A 400 -22.08 9.04 -39.41
C VAL A 400 -20.84 9.44 -40.22
N MET A 401 -19.64 9.26 -39.67
CA MET A 401 -18.42 9.25 -40.46
C MET A 401 -17.88 7.83 -40.53
N GLY A 402 -18.08 7.22 -41.69
CA GLY A 402 -17.34 6.04 -42.11
C GLY A 402 -15.91 6.41 -42.50
N ILE A 403 -14.95 5.57 -42.14
CA ILE A 403 -13.58 5.64 -42.63
C ILE A 403 -13.32 4.37 -43.43
N SER A 404 -13.19 4.55 -44.74
CA SER A 404 -12.65 3.59 -45.70
C SER A 404 -11.43 4.23 -46.35
N GLY A 405 -10.39 3.42 -46.56
CA GLY A 405 -9.47 3.61 -47.69
C GLY A 405 -8.14 4.34 -47.42
N THR A 406 -7.11 3.54 -47.17
CA THR A 406 -5.80 3.54 -47.87
C THR A 406 -5.23 4.87 -48.40
N GLY A 407 -4.03 5.26 -47.94
CA GLY A 407 -3.18 6.17 -48.72
C GLY A 407 -2.05 6.83 -47.93
N LYS A 408 -0.81 6.50 -48.30
CA LYS A 408 0.44 7.15 -47.86
C LYS A 408 0.40 8.66 -48.17
N SER A 409 0.76 9.52 -47.21
CA SER A 409 1.61 10.69 -47.48
C SER A 409 2.12 11.34 -46.18
N SER A 410 3.40 11.71 -46.23
CA SER A 410 4.16 12.42 -45.20
C SER A 410 3.80 13.91 -45.23
N VAL A 411 3.43 14.50 -44.09
CA VAL A 411 3.34 15.96 -43.93
C VAL A 411 3.91 16.40 -42.58
N HIS A 412 4.92 17.26 -42.66
CA HIS A 412 5.50 18.05 -41.57
C HIS A 412 4.43 18.81 -40.78
N LYS A 413 4.46 18.71 -39.45
CA LYS A 413 3.68 19.59 -38.57
C LYS A 413 4.60 20.63 -37.92
N THR A 414 4.46 21.86 -38.40
CA THR A 414 4.95 23.08 -37.75
C THR A 414 3.97 23.44 -36.63
N PHE A 415 4.45 23.58 -35.39
CA PHE A 415 3.66 24.07 -34.27
C PHE A 415 3.75 25.60 -34.19
N LEU A 416 2.61 26.28 -34.34
CA LEU A 416 2.43 27.69 -34.03
C LEU A 416 1.83 27.82 -32.63
N PHE A 417 2.56 28.47 -31.72
CA PHE A 417 2.06 28.91 -30.41
C PHE A 417 1.28 30.21 -30.58
N THR A 418 0.00 30.23 -30.22
CA THR A 418 -0.76 31.46 -30.00
C THR A 418 -0.97 31.68 -28.51
N LYS A 419 -0.34 32.74 -28.01
CA LYS A 419 -0.45 33.32 -26.67
C LYS A 419 -1.79 34.05 -26.57
N LYS A 420 -2.68 33.65 -25.65
CA LYS A 420 -3.93 34.37 -25.37
C LYS A 420 -3.76 35.19 -24.09
N THR A 421 -3.68 36.51 -24.24
CA THR A 421 -3.77 37.49 -23.16
C THR A 421 -5.22 37.62 -22.70
N TRP A 422 -5.43 37.61 -21.39
CA TRP A 422 -6.68 38.07 -20.77
C TRP A 422 -6.58 39.58 -20.56
N ALA A 423 -7.66 40.29 -20.87
CA ALA A 423 -7.88 41.69 -20.50
C ALA A 423 -9.20 41.75 -19.72
N ASP A 424 -9.11 42.54 -18.64
CA ASP A 424 -10.09 43.04 -17.66
C ASP A 424 -10.93 42.05 -16.84
#